data_AF-A0A925UWL8-F1
#
_entry.id   AF-A0A925UWL8-F1
#
_cell.length_a   1.000
_cell.length_b   1.000
_cell.length_c   1.000
_cell.angle_alpha   90.00
_cell.angle_beta   90.00
_cell.angle_gamma   90.00
#
_symmetry.space_group_name_H-M   'P 1'
#
loop_
_entity.id
_entity.type
_entity.pdbx_description
1 polymer ?
#
loop_
_entity_poly.entity_id
_entity_poly.type
_entity_poly.pdbx_seq_one_letter_code
_entity_poly.pdbx_strand_id
1 'polypeptide(L)'
;MKFPISMLRDFVQTSLNAEQVGDLLTMAGFELEGIETVDGDEVLDIKVVSNRGDGLSVFGLAREVLAKDSSSIPSDLYEQAK
;
A
#
# COMPACT_ATOMS: atom_id res chain seq x y z
N MET A 1 9.33 2.86 5.20
CA MET A 1 8.16 2.70 6.10
C MET A 1 7.73 1.28 5.93
N LYS A 2 7.74 0.51 7.01
CA LYS A 2 7.37 -0.90 6.97
C LYS A 2 5.92 -1.09 7.38
N PHE A 3 5.17 -1.84 6.59
CA PHE A 3 3.82 -2.27 6.93
C PHE A 3 3.51 -3.63 6.29
N PRO A 4 2.71 -4.48 6.95
CA PRO A 4 2.27 -5.74 6.37
C PRO A 4 1.23 -5.50 5.28
N ILE A 5 1.25 -6.31 4.23
CA ILE A 5 0.29 -6.21 3.12
C ILE A 5 -1.14 -6.48 3.59
N SER A 6 -1.33 -7.30 4.62
CA SER A 6 -2.63 -7.50 5.25
C SER A 6 -3.27 -6.18 5.70
N MET A 7 -2.50 -5.29 6.33
CA MET A 7 -2.98 -3.97 6.78
C MET A 7 -3.38 -3.06 5.62
N LEU A 8 -2.72 -3.17 4.46
CA LEU A 8 -3.15 -2.45 3.26
C LEU A 8 -4.47 -3.02 2.73
N ARG A 9 -4.62 -4.35 2.76
CA ARG A 9 -5.82 -5.06 2.32
C ARG A 9 -7.04 -4.80 3.20
N ASP A 10 -6.85 -4.37 4.44
CA ASP A 10 -7.93 -3.87 5.28
C ASP A 10 -8.61 -2.64 4.67
N PHE A 11 -7.90 -1.85 3.87
CA PHE A 11 -8.44 -0.66 3.20
C PHE A 11 -8.79 -0.91 1.73
N VAL A 12 -8.05 -1.76 1.02
CA VAL A 12 -8.18 -1.96 -0.43
C VAL A 12 -8.32 -3.42 -0.80
N GLN A 13 -9.39 -3.75 -1.53
CA GLN A 13 -9.50 -5.05 -2.18
C GLN A 13 -8.80 -4.98 -3.55
N THR A 14 -7.72 -5.75 -3.72
CA THR A 14 -6.95 -5.84 -4.98
C THR A 14 -6.51 -7.29 -5.19
N SER A 15 -6.39 -7.69 -6.46
CA SER A 15 -5.83 -9.00 -6.85
C SER A 15 -4.30 -9.01 -6.94
N LEU A 16 -3.65 -7.87 -6.71
CA LEU A 16 -2.19 -7.74 -6.79
C LEU A 16 -1.51 -8.45 -5.61
N ASN A 17 -0.36 -9.07 -5.88
CA ASN A 17 0.54 -9.59 -4.85
C ASN A 17 1.44 -8.47 -4.27
N ALA A 18 2.24 -8.78 -3.24
CA ALA A 18 3.07 -7.76 -2.57
C ALA A 18 4.08 -7.06 -3.48
N GLU A 19 4.72 -7.82 -4.38
CA GLU A 19 5.66 -7.28 -5.36
C GLU A 19 4.95 -6.31 -6.31
N GLN A 20 3.81 -6.71 -6.87
CA GLN A 20 3.02 -5.87 -7.77
C GLN A 20 2.47 -4.61 -7.10
N VAL A 21 2.06 -4.70 -5.83
CA VAL A 21 1.67 -3.53 -5.03
C VAL A 21 2.85 -2.59 -4.86
N GLY A 22 4.03 -3.10 -4.52
CA GLY A 22 5.24 -2.30 -4.37
C GLY A 22 5.71 -1.65 -5.68
N ASP A 23 5.62 -2.35 -6.81
CA ASP A 23 5.88 -1.80 -8.14
C ASP A 23 4.92 -0.66 -8.47
N LEU A 24 3.63 -0.85 -8.19
CA LEU A 24 2.60 0.15 -8.41
C LEU A 24 2.80 1.40 -7.52
N LEU A 25 3.18 1.21 -6.26
CA LEU A 25 3.54 2.30 -5.35
C LEU A 25 4.82 3.01 -5.81
N THR A 26 5.78 2.29 -6.36
CA THR A 26 6.99 2.88 -6.96
C THR A 26 6.63 3.78 -8.13
N MET A 27 5.69 3.37 -8.98
CA MET A 27 5.14 4.21 -10.06
C MET A 27 4.36 5.43 -9.55
N ALA A 28 3.86 5.39 -8.31
CA ALA A 28 3.23 6.53 -7.62
C ALA A 28 4.24 7.44 -6.87
N GLY A 29 5.54 7.11 -6.92
CA GLY A 29 6.62 7.87 -6.31
C GLY A 29 7.00 7.41 -4.90
N PHE A 30 6.59 6.20 -4.49
CA PHE A 30 6.93 5.56 -3.23
C PHE A 30 7.77 4.30 -3.50
N GLU A 31 9.08 4.46 -3.48
CA GLU A 31 10.04 3.42 -3.88
C GLU A 31 9.97 2.20 -2.93
N LEU A 32 9.76 1.01 -3.50
CA LEU A 32 9.88 -0.26 -2.78
C LEU A 32 11.36 -0.57 -2.53
N GLU A 33 11.79 -0.55 -1.27
CA GLU A 33 13.16 -0.88 -0.87
C GLU A 33 13.35 -2.38 -0.62
N GLY A 34 12.26 -3.08 -0.27
CA GLY A 34 12.29 -4.54 -0.09
C GLY A 34 10.98 -5.10 0.42
N ILE A 35 10.92 -6.44 0.43
CA ILE A 35 9.82 -7.23 1.00
C ILE A 35 10.43 -8.24 1.95
N GLU A 36 9.91 -8.28 3.18
CA GLU A 36 10.31 -9.22 4.22
C GLU A 36 9.11 -10.12 4.59
N THR A 37 9.34 -11.38 4.93
CA THR A 37 8.28 -12.23 5.49
C THR A 37 8.42 -12.28 7.00
N VAL A 38 7.38 -11.85 7.72
CA VAL A 38 7.32 -11.83 9.19
C VAL A 38 6.06 -12.57 9.62
N ASP A 39 6.21 -13.61 10.44
CA ASP A 39 5.10 -14.44 10.95
C ASP A 39 4.15 -14.97 9.85
N GLY A 40 4.66 -15.18 8.64
CA GLY A 40 3.90 -15.67 7.49
C GLY A 40 3.18 -14.58 6.68
N ASP A 41 3.37 -13.30 7.01
CA ASP A 41 2.85 -12.16 6.27
C ASP A 41 3.97 -11.40 5.54
N GLU A 42 3.64 -10.79 4.41
CA GLU A 42 4.59 -10.02 3.60
C GLU A 42 4.58 -8.56 4.06
N VAL A 43 5.74 -8.08 4.50
CA VAL A 43 5.97 -6.71 4.97
C VAL A 43 6.70 -5.93 3.89
N LEU A 44 6.06 -4.88 3.38
CA LEU A 44 6.65 -3.98 2.39
C LEU A 44 7.44 -2.89 3.11
N ASP A 45 8.68 -2.64 2.67
CA ASP A 45 9.43 -1.44 3.05
C ASP A 45 9.35 -0.41 1.94
N ILE A 46 8.59 0.66 2.21
CA ILE A 46 8.32 1.73 1.27
C ILE A 46 9.04 3.01 1.69
N LYS A 47 9.93 3.51 0.84
CA LYS A 47 10.59 4.79 1.06
C LYS A 47 9.64 5.94 0.76
N VAL A 48 9.41 6.77 1.76
CA VAL A 48 8.59 7.97 1.65
C VAL A 48 9.52 9.19 1.57
N VAL A 49 9.40 9.97 0.50
CA VAL A 49 10.19 11.20 0.31
C VAL A 49 9.65 12.34 1.19
N SER A 50 10.51 13.28 1.59
CA SER A 50 10.21 14.30 2.62
C SER A 50 9.02 15.21 2.32
N ASN A 51 8.66 15.40 1.05
CA ASN A 51 7.54 16.23 0.61
C ASN A 51 6.25 15.44 0.34
N ARG A 52 6.22 14.13 0.59
CA ARG A 52 5.06 13.23 0.38
C ARG A 52 4.56 12.68 1.72
N GLY A 53 4.16 13.58 2.62
CA GLY A 53 3.65 13.21 3.95
C GLY A 53 2.38 12.34 3.92
N ASP A 54 1.63 12.38 2.81
CA ASP A 54 0.50 11.50 2.52
C ASP A 54 0.88 10.01 2.56
N GLY A 55 2.11 9.66 2.19
CA GLY A 55 2.61 8.27 2.23
C GLY A 55 3.08 7.77 3.59
N LEU A 56 3.03 8.60 4.65
CA LEU A 56 3.43 8.18 6.01
C LEU A 56 2.33 7.38 6.74
N SER A 57 1.22 7.07 6.08
CA SER A 57 0.16 6.24 6.61
C SER A 57 -0.24 5.17 5.59
N VAL A 58 -0.57 3.96 6.06
CA VAL A 58 -1.06 2.88 5.19
C VAL A 58 -2.34 3.29 4.47
N PHE A 59 -3.18 4.10 5.11
CA PHE A 59 -4.38 4.65 4.48
C PHE A 59 -4.07 5.59 3.30
N GLY A 60 -3.03 6.42 3.41
CA GLY A 60 -2.57 7.25 2.29
C GLY A 60 -2.03 6.41 1.13
N LEU A 61 -1.25 5.36 1.43
CA LEU A 61 -0.78 4.41 0.41
C LEU A 61 -1.96 3.64 -0.22
N ALA A 62 -2.97 3.26 0.56
CA ALA A 62 -4.21 2.65 0.06
C ALA A 62 -4.94 3.54 -0.97
N ARG A 63 -4.97 4.86 -0.75
CA ARG A 63 -5.54 5.81 -1.73
C ARG A 63 -4.80 5.78 -3.07
N GLU A 64 -3.48 5.68 -3.02
CA GLU A 64 -2.64 5.61 -4.21
C GLU A 64 -2.86 4.29 -4.96
N VAL A 65 -3.00 3.19 -4.23
CA VAL A 65 -3.37 1.89 -4.82
C VAL A 65 -4.74 1.96 -5.49
N LEU A 66 -5.75 2.50 -4.81
CA LEU A 66 -7.10 2.69 -5.37
C LEU A 66 -7.10 3.57 -6.62
N ALA A 67 -6.23 4.57 -6.67
CA ALA A 67 -6.14 5.48 -7.81
C ALA A 67 -5.43 4.87 -9.03
N LYS A 68 -4.51 3.92 -8.83
CA LYS A 68 -3.66 3.36 -9.89
C LYS A 68 -4.10 1.97 -10.35
N ASP A 69 -4.65 1.15 -9.47
CA ASP A 69 -5.20 -0.15 -9.82
C ASP A 69 -6.67 0.00 -10.21
N SER A 70 -6.94 -0.02 -11.52
CA SER A 70 -8.30 0.07 -12.08
C SER A 70 -9.24 -1.06 -11.65
N SER A 71 -8.70 -2.18 -11.16
CA SER A 71 -9.48 -3.33 -10.71
C SER A 71 -9.76 -3.32 -9.21
N SER A 72 -9.13 -2.41 -8.48
CA SER A 72 -9.26 -2.31 -7.03
C SER A 72 -10.59 -1.72 -6.59
N ILE A 73 -11.05 -2.13 -5.41
CA ILE A 73 -12.31 -1.70 -4.81
C ILE A 73 -12.03 -1.21 -3.37
N PRO A 74 -12.58 -0.06 -2.95
CA PRO A 74 -12.48 0.36 -1.56
C PRO A 74 -13.21 -0.61 -0.64
N SER A 75 -12.61 -0.93 0.50
CA SER A 75 -13.27 -1.69 1.56
C SER A 75 -14.27 -0.84 2.35
N ASP A 76 -15.10 -1.49 3.17
CA ASP A 76 -15.97 -0.79 4.12
C ASP A 76 -15.19 0.06 5.12
N LEU A 77 -14.02 -0.42 5.57
CA LEU A 77 -13.16 0.32 6.49
C LEU A 77 -12.64 1.61 5.85
N TYR A 78 -12.29 1.55 4.56
CA TYR A 78 -11.87 2.72 3.80
C TYR A 78 -12.96 3.79 3.73
N GLU A 79 -14.22 3.39 3.49
CA GLU A 79 -15.34 4.33 3.45
C GLU A 79 -15.67 4.93 4.83
N GLN A 80 -15.46 4.20 5.92
CA GLN A 80 -15.63 4.71 7.28
C GLN A 80 -14.54 5.71 7.70
N ALA A 81 -13.32 5.53 7.17
CA ALA A 81 -12.16 6.37 7.48
C ALA A 81 -12.07 7.66 6.63
N LYS A 82 -12.95 7.79 5.62
CA LYS A 82 -13.01 8.92 4.69
C LYS A 82 -13.66 10.16 5.32
#